data_AF-A0A349NCY8-F1
#
_entry.id   AF-A0A349NCY8-F1
#
_cell.length_a   1.000
_cell.length_b   1.000
_cell.length_c   1.000
_cell.angle_alpha   90.00
_cell.angle_beta   90.00
_cell.angle_gamma   90.00
#
_symmetry.space_group_name_H-M   'P 1'
#
loop_
_entity.id
_entity.type
_entity.pdbx_description
1 polymer ?
#
loop_
_entity_poly.entity_id
_entity_poly.type
_entity_poly.pdbx_seq_one_letter_code
_entity_poly.pdbx_strand_id
1 'polypeptide(L)'
;SNSHLGVSLAAMVHLGACIPQLDYDLDTHYPWQSDEIVEGGRLPFKNGAIQVPDGPGLGVTINRAELDRLHQNYLKSGLSFRNDEAEMQKIEPGWKFKATRW
;
A
#
# COMPACT_ATOMS: atom_id res chain seq x y z
N SER A 1 -4.37 8.39 -3.50
CA SER A 1 -3.17 7.68 -3.04
C SER A 1 -3.57 6.28 -2.67
N ASN A 2 -2.77 5.33 -3.14
CA ASN A 2 -2.91 3.89 -2.98
C ASN A 2 -1.71 3.34 -2.20
N SER A 3 -1.17 4.07 -1.21
CA SER A 3 -0.20 3.50 -0.27
C SER A 3 -0.85 2.34 0.49
N HIS A 4 -0.34 1.12 0.30
CA HIS A 4 -0.94 -0.11 0.82
C HIS A 4 0.12 -1.15 1.20
N LEU A 5 -0.25 -2.14 2.00
CA LEU A 5 0.61 -3.27 2.41
C LEU A 5 0.11 -4.61 1.81
N GLY A 6 0.64 -5.73 2.28
CA GLY A 6 0.44 -7.07 1.72
C GLY A 6 -1.01 -7.55 1.71
N VAL A 7 -1.85 -7.15 2.68
CA VAL A 7 -3.28 -7.56 2.70
C VAL A 7 -4.03 -6.99 1.49
N SER A 8 -3.91 -5.69 1.24
CA SER A 8 -4.54 -5.06 0.07
C SER A 8 -3.95 -5.60 -1.24
N LEU A 9 -2.64 -5.83 -1.28
CA LEU A 9 -1.99 -6.38 -2.46
C LEU A 9 -2.49 -7.78 -2.80
N ALA A 10 -2.60 -8.68 -1.80
CA ALA A 10 -3.16 -10.01 -2.00
C ALA A 10 -4.61 -9.95 -2.51
N ALA A 11 -5.44 -9.06 -1.96
CA ALA A 11 -6.80 -8.86 -2.43
C ALA A 11 -6.85 -8.34 -3.88
N MET A 12 -5.99 -7.39 -4.24
CA MET A 12 -5.87 -6.87 -5.61
C MET A 12 -5.42 -7.95 -6.60
N VAL A 13 -4.47 -8.82 -6.21
CA VAL A 13 -4.00 -9.94 -7.03
C VAL A 13 -5.12 -10.94 -7.28
N HIS A 14 -5.87 -11.34 -6.23
CA HIS A 14 -7.03 -12.22 -6.39
C HIS A 14 -8.11 -11.61 -7.28
N LEU A 15 -8.42 -10.33 -7.10
CA LEU A 15 -9.40 -9.63 -7.93
C LEU A 15 -8.94 -9.56 -9.40
N GLY A 16 -7.68 -9.18 -9.63
CA GLY A 16 -7.12 -9.06 -10.98
C GLY A 16 -7.10 -10.40 -11.71
N ALA A 17 -6.77 -11.50 -11.02
CA ALA A 17 -6.79 -12.84 -11.59
C ALA A 17 -8.21 -13.33 -11.96
N CYS A 18 -9.26 -12.76 -11.37
CA CYS A 18 -10.65 -13.19 -11.58
C CYS A 18 -11.40 -12.37 -12.63
N ILE A 19 -10.79 -11.32 -13.21
CA ILE A 19 -11.44 -10.44 -14.20
C ILE A 19 -10.85 -10.73 -15.58
N PRO A 20 -11.59 -11.44 -16.48
CA PRO A 20 -11.07 -11.81 -17.79
C PRO A 20 -10.77 -10.63 -18.72
N GLN A 21 -11.37 -9.46 -18.47
CA GLN A 21 -11.26 -8.25 -19.29
C GLN A 21 -10.43 -7.17 -18.57
N LEU A 22 -9.44 -7.58 -17.77
CA LEU A 22 -8.47 -6.67 -17.17
C LEU A 22 -7.31 -6.48 -18.14
N ASP A 23 -7.48 -5.56 -19.08
CA ASP A 23 -6.59 -5.42 -20.25
C ASP A 23 -5.27 -4.68 -19.96
N TYR A 24 -5.13 -4.08 -18.77
CA TYR A 24 -3.96 -3.29 -18.37
C TYR A 24 -3.38 -3.79 -17.05
N ASP A 25 -2.07 -3.53 -16.86
CA ASP A 25 -1.37 -3.81 -15.61
C ASP A 25 -1.97 -3.01 -14.44
N LEU A 26 -1.98 -3.61 -13.25
CA LEU A 26 -2.46 -2.96 -12.04
C LEU A 26 -1.41 -2.04 -11.44
N ASP A 27 -1.81 -0.82 -11.09
CA ASP A 27 -0.97 0.10 -10.33
C ASP A 27 -0.73 -0.41 -8.90
N THR A 28 0.51 -0.26 -8.44
CA THR A 28 0.86 -0.52 -7.04
C THR A 28 1.91 0.45 -6.53
N HIS A 29 1.81 0.81 -5.25
CA HIS A 29 2.85 1.59 -4.55
C HIS A 29 3.77 0.70 -3.71
N TYR A 30 3.68 -0.61 -3.85
CA TYR A 30 4.47 -1.56 -3.07
C TYR A 30 6.00 -1.36 -3.14
N PRO A 31 6.59 -0.86 -4.25
CA PRO A 31 8.01 -0.52 -4.29
C PRO A 31 8.43 0.56 -3.26
N TRP A 32 7.51 1.46 -2.90
CA TRP A 32 7.76 2.54 -1.95
C TRP A 32 7.62 2.10 -0.48
N GLN A 33 7.14 0.88 -0.23
CA GLN A 33 6.95 0.36 1.13
C GLN A 33 8.19 -0.38 1.62
N SER A 34 8.66 0.01 2.80
CA SER A 34 9.76 -0.67 3.52
C SER A 34 9.25 -1.61 4.61
N ASP A 35 8.09 -1.31 5.19
CA ASP A 35 7.46 -2.10 6.25
C ASP A 35 6.44 -3.10 5.67
N GLU A 36 6.13 -4.13 6.45
CA GLU A 36 5.10 -5.11 6.11
C GLU A 36 4.51 -5.75 7.38
N ILE A 37 3.23 -6.15 7.33
CA ILE A 37 2.50 -6.79 8.44
C ILE A 37 2.11 -8.24 8.16
N VAL A 38 2.34 -8.76 6.95
CA VAL A 38 2.11 -10.17 6.65
C VAL A 38 3.33 -11.03 7.03
N GLU A 39 3.08 -12.27 7.41
CA GLU A 39 4.14 -13.26 7.68
C GLU A 39 4.97 -13.53 6.42
N GLY A 40 6.28 -13.79 6.60
CA GLY A 40 7.22 -13.94 5.48
C GLY A 40 7.69 -12.63 4.86
N GLY A 41 7.14 -11.49 5.29
CA GLY A 41 7.54 -10.17 4.81
C GLY A 41 6.94 -9.84 3.44
N ARG A 42 7.69 -9.07 2.64
CA ARG A 42 7.18 -8.51 1.38
C ARG A 42 6.85 -9.60 0.36
N LEU A 43 5.70 -9.48 -0.30
CA LEU A 43 5.28 -10.39 -1.36
C LEU A 43 6.22 -10.29 -2.59
N PRO A 44 6.69 -11.42 -3.14
CA PRO A 44 7.70 -11.42 -4.18
C PRO A 44 7.09 -11.07 -5.55
N PHE A 45 7.75 -10.15 -6.26
CA PHE A 45 7.50 -9.89 -7.67
C PHE A 45 8.45 -10.72 -8.54
N LYS A 46 7.93 -11.27 -9.64
CA LYS A 46 8.72 -11.93 -10.70
C LYS A 46 8.27 -11.38 -12.04
N ASN A 47 9.21 -10.81 -12.81
CA ASN A 47 8.95 -10.22 -14.14
C ASN A 47 7.78 -9.22 -14.14
N GLY A 48 7.70 -8.38 -13.11
CA GLY A 48 6.62 -7.37 -12.98
C GLY A 48 5.29 -7.90 -12.44
N ALA A 49 5.15 -9.21 -12.21
CA ALA A 49 3.92 -9.83 -11.74
C ALA A 49 4.06 -10.45 -10.34
N ILE A 50 2.92 -10.66 -9.69
CA ILE A 50 2.80 -11.46 -8.46
C ILE A 50 1.98 -12.71 -8.78
N GLN A 51 2.46 -13.84 -8.28
CA GLN A 51 1.72 -15.10 -8.33
C GLN A 51 0.50 -15.02 -7.40
N VAL A 52 -0.67 -15.44 -7.88
CA VAL A 52 -1.86 -15.59 -7.03
C VAL A 52 -1.54 -16.55 -5.88
N PRO A 53 -1.75 -16.16 -4.61
CA PRO A 53 -1.50 -17.07 -3.50
C PRO A 53 -2.35 -18.34 -3.58
N ASP A 54 -1.72 -19.52 -3.46
CA ASP A 54 -2.37 -20.82 -3.61
C ASP A 54 -3.11 -21.32 -2.33
N GLY A 55 -2.94 -20.60 -1.21
CA GLY A 55 -3.59 -20.92 0.07
C GLY A 55 -5.04 -20.45 0.17
N PRO A 56 -5.81 -20.94 1.16
CA PRO A 56 -7.20 -20.53 1.35
C PRO A 56 -7.32 -19.03 1.69
N GLY A 57 -8.46 -18.44 1.30
CA GLY A 57 -8.73 -17.02 1.52
C GLY A 57 -7.78 -16.12 0.72
N LEU A 58 -7.21 -15.09 1.36
CA LEU A 58 -6.22 -14.22 0.71
C LEU A 58 -4.84 -14.89 0.57
N GLY A 59 -4.59 -16.02 1.22
CA GLY A 59 -3.28 -16.68 1.22
C GLY A 59 -2.18 -15.93 1.97
N VAL A 60 -2.54 -15.00 2.86
CA VAL A 60 -1.62 -14.28 3.75
C VAL A 60 -2.10 -14.35 5.20
N THR A 61 -1.16 -14.39 6.13
CA THR A 61 -1.40 -14.36 7.58
C THR A 61 -0.75 -13.12 8.19
N ILE A 62 -1.30 -12.59 9.27
CA ILE A 62 -0.79 -11.39 9.94
C ILE A 62 0.35 -11.74 10.90
N ASN A 63 1.50 -11.10 10.72
CA ASN A 63 2.53 -10.99 11.74
C ASN A 63 2.10 -9.98 12.80
N ARG A 64 1.63 -10.48 13.95
CA ARG A 64 1.11 -9.65 15.05
C ARG A 64 2.15 -8.72 15.66
N ALA A 65 3.43 -9.12 15.67
CA ALA A 65 4.49 -8.27 16.22
C ALA A 65 4.76 -7.06 15.33
N GLU A 66 4.80 -7.25 14.01
CA GLU A 66 4.93 -6.14 13.06
C GLU A 66 3.69 -5.24 13.03
N LEU A 67 2.49 -5.84 13.14
CA LEU A 67 1.26 -5.07 13.29
C LEU A 67 1.30 -4.16 14.52
N ASP A 68 1.67 -4.70 15.69
CA ASP A 68 1.80 -3.92 16.91
C ASP A 68 2.87 -2.83 16.76
N ARG A 69 4.02 -3.13 16.15
CA ARG A 69 5.08 -2.13 15.89
C ARG A 69 4.57 -0.97 15.05
N LEU A 70 3.89 -1.25 13.94
CA LEU A 70 3.32 -0.21 13.08
C LEU A 70 2.15 0.54 13.73
N HIS A 71 1.37 -0.14 14.58
CA HIS A 71 0.36 0.52 15.39
C HIS A 71 1.00 1.52 16.37
N GLN A 72 2.08 1.16 17.04
CA GLN A 72 2.82 2.09 17.90
C GLN A 72 3.41 3.26 17.10
N ASN A 73 3.88 3.03 15.86
CA ASN A 73 4.33 4.11 14.98
C ASN A 73 3.17 5.07 14.63
N TYR A 74 1.99 4.54 14.32
CA TYR A 74 0.79 5.35 14.10
C TYR A 74 0.50 6.24 15.32
N LEU A 75 0.45 5.67 16.53
CA LEU A 75 0.20 6.44 17.76
C LEU A 75 1.26 7.53 18.00
N LYS A 76 2.55 7.21 17.81
CA LYS A 76 3.65 8.15 17.99
C LYS A 76 3.69 9.26 16.93
N SER A 77 3.19 8.99 15.72
CA SER A 77 3.21 9.96 14.63
C SER A 77 2.31 11.17 14.90
N GLY A 78 1.25 11.01 15.71
CA GLY A 78 0.23 12.03 15.94
C GLY A 78 -0.62 12.36 14.70
N LEU A 79 -0.46 11.61 13.60
CA LEU A 79 -1.21 11.81 12.36
C LEU A 79 -2.51 11.01 12.38
N SER A 80 -3.65 11.67 12.18
CA SER A 80 -4.97 11.03 12.15
C SER A 80 -5.67 11.13 10.80
N PHE A 81 -5.17 11.97 9.89
CA PHE A 81 -5.63 12.09 8.52
C PHE A 81 -4.49 12.51 7.61
N ARG A 82 -4.59 12.19 6.32
CA ARG A 82 -3.62 12.60 5.31
C ARG A 82 -3.87 14.04 4.86
N ASN A 83 -2.83 14.87 4.85
CA ASN A 83 -2.90 16.22 4.31
C ASN A 83 -1.58 16.65 3.65
N ASP A 84 -1.44 16.31 2.38
CA ASP A 84 -0.22 16.63 1.61
C ASP A 84 -0.04 18.15 1.42
N GLU A 85 -1.13 18.94 1.36
CA GLU A 85 -1.03 20.40 1.24
C GLU A 85 -0.40 21.02 2.49
N ALA A 86 -0.80 20.59 3.69
CA ALA A 86 -0.21 21.07 4.93
C ALA A 86 1.28 20.69 5.04
N GLU A 87 1.65 19.48 4.58
CA GLU A 87 3.07 19.08 4.51
C GLU A 87 3.86 19.96 3.53
N MET A 88 3.30 20.27 2.34
CA MET A 88 3.94 21.17 1.38
C MET A 88 4.10 22.60 1.92
N GLN A 89 3.12 23.10 2.67
CA GLN A 89 3.16 24.45 3.26
C GLN A 89 4.26 24.64 4.31
N LYS A 90 4.82 23.55 4.87
CA LYS A 90 6.02 23.62 5.73
C LYS A 90 7.27 24.05 4.95
N ILE A 91 7.31 23.77 3.65
CA ILE A 91 8.43 24.07 2.75
C ILE A 91 8.14 25.36 1.97
N GLU A 92 6.94 25.50 1.41
CA GLU A 92 6.50 26.66 0.65
C GLU A 92 5.26 27.30 1.30
N PRO A 93 5.45 28.28 2.21
CA PRO A 93 4.34 28.94 2.89
C PRO A 93 3.33 29.54 1.92
N GLY A 94 2.05 29.24 2.13
CA GLY A 94 0.96 29.72 1.27
C GLY A 94 0.73 28.88 0.02
N TRP A 95 1.48 27.79 -0.21
CA TRP A 95 1.21 26.86 -1.31
C TRP A 95 -0.22 26.30 -1.22
N LYS A 96 -0.89 26.21 -2.37
CA LYS A 96 -2.25 25.65 -2.50
C LYS A 96 -2.32 24.61 -3.59
N PHE A 97 -3.05 23.54 -3.32
CA PHE A 97 -3.36 22.53 -4.31
C PHE A 97 -4.10 23.16 -5.49
N LYS A 98 -3.66 22.80 -6.70
CA LYS A 98 -4.33 23.15 -7.95
C LYS A 98 -4.49 21.85 -8.72
N ALA A 99 -5.74 21.47 -9.01
CA ALA A 99 -6.02 20.24 -9.75
C ALA A 99 -5.35 20.23 -11.14
N THR A 100 -5.20 21.41 -11.73
CA THR A 100 -4.47 21.63 -12.97
C THR A 100 -3.52 22.81 -12.73
N ARG A 101 -2.23 22.58 -12.94
CA ARG A 101 -1.20 23.62 -12.81
C ARG A 101 -0.64 24.05 -14.17
N TRP A 102 -0.78 23.18 -15.17
CA TRP A 102 -0.43 23.36 -16.57
C TRP A 102 -1.38 22.50 -17.40
#